data_AF-A0A7C1ZYX2-F1
#
_entry.id   AF-A0A7C1ZYX2-F1
#
_cell.length_a   1.000
_cell.length_b   1.000
_cell.length_c   1.000
_cell.angle_alpha   90.00
_cell.angle_beta   90.00
_cell.angle_gamma   90.00
#
_symmetry.space_group_name_H-M   'P 1'
#
loop_
_entity.id
_entity.type
_entity.pdbx_description
1 polymer ?
#
loop_
_entity_poly.entity_id
_entity_poly.type
_entity_poly.pdbx_seq_one_letter_code
_entity_poly.pdbx_strand_id
1 'polypeptide(L)'
;EAMVTFQKKGAVVFDYGNNLRGQAKKAGFKEAFSYPGFVTAYIRPMLAVGRGPFRWLALSGNPEDIIKTDKKVMELFPEDKTLVNWIKLAEKHLPWEGLPARVCWLGYGERERFALAINKMIRDGEIGPIAITRDHLDSGSVASPYRETERMKDGSDVVADWPLLNALLNCAAGADNVSIHNGGGVGIGLSTHAGMVVVCDGTKETDERIKRVFTTDPGIGVVRHADAGYKEAIELVKKTGIKMPMLKQG
;
A
#
# COMPACT_ATOMS: atom_id res chain seq x y z
N GLU A 1 -24.98 14.14 -9.86
CA GLU A 1 -25.34 15.45 -10.45
C GLU A 1 -24.58 16.62 -9.84
N ALA A 2 -24.77 16.98 -8.56
CA ALA A 2 -24.12 18.14 -7.95
C ALA A 2 -22.59 18.19 -8.11
N MET A 3 -21.89 17.07 -7.85
CA MET A 3 -20.44 16.96 -8.07
C MET A 3 -20.03 17.25 -9.52
N VAL A 4 -20.81 16.79 -10.51
CA VAL A 4 -20.56 17.07 -11.93
C VAL A 4 -20.80 18.55 -12.25
N THR A 5 -21.83 19.16 -11.65
CA THR A 5 -22.07 20.60 -11.80
C THR A 5 -20.92 21.43 -11.24
N PHE A 6 -20.38 21.06 -10.08
CA PHE A 6 -19.18 21.72 -9.53
C PHE A 6 -17.97 21.55 -10.45
N GLN A 7 -17.75 20.34 -10.98
CA GLN A 7 -16.69 20.07 -11.96
C GLN A 7 -16.83 20.96 -13.20
N LYS A 8 -18.04 21.05 -13.77
CA LYS A 8 -18.35 21.92 -14.94
C LYS A 8 -18.14 23.41 -14.63
N LYS A 9 -18.24 23.81 -13.36
CA LYS A 9 -17.94 25.18 -12.87
C LYS A 9 -16.46 25.39 -12.51
N GLY A 10 -15.59 24.41 -12.77
CA GLY A 10 -14.14 24.53 -12.59
C GLY A 10 -13.58 23.98 -11.27
N ALA A 11 -14.42 23.36 -10.42
CA ALA A 11 -13.92 22.71 -9.22
C ALA A 11 -13.16 21.42 -9.56
N VAL A 12 -12.11 21.11 -8.80
CA VAL A 12 -11.45 19.80 -8.84
C VAL A 12 -12.35 18.79 -8.13
N VAL A 13 -12.79 17.77 -8.85
CA VAL A 13 -13.70 16.75 -8.34
C VAL A 13 -13.11 15.37 -8.63
N PHE A 14 -13.15 14.50 -7.62
CA PHE A 14 -12.71 13.11 -7.72
C PHE A 14 -13.56 12.21 -6.81
N ASP A 15 -13.64 10.94 -7.15
CA ASP A 15 -14.27 9.91 -6.32
C ASP A 15 -13.24 9.35 -5.33
N TYR A 16 -13.63 9.29 -4.05
CA TYR A 16 -12.74 8.80 -2.99
C TYR A 16 -13.02 7.35 -2.58
N GLY A 17 -13.35 6.50 -3.55
CA GLY A 17 -13.29 5.06 -3.38
C GLY A 17 -14.44 4.43 -2.61
N ASN A 18 -15.62 5.07 -2.63
CA ASN A 18 -16.85 4.58 -2.01
C ASN A 18 -17.90 4.11 -3.02
N ASN A 19 -17.54 4.06 -4.31
CA ASN A 19 -18.40 3.60 -5.41
C ASN A 19 -19.67 4.45 -5.64
N LEU A 20 -19.69 5.72 -5.22
CA LEU A 20 -20.81 6.64 -5.47
C LEU A 20 -21.11 6.77 -6.98
N ARG A 21 -20.07 6.87 -7.82
CA ARG A 21 -20.23 6.93 -9.29
C ARG A 21 -20.92 5.68 -9.85
N GLY A 22 -20.56 4.50 -9.35
CA GLY A 22 -21.20 3.25 -9.76
C GLY A 22 -22.69 3.22 -9.42
N GLN A 23 -23.06 3.67 -8.21
CA GLN A 23 -24.46 3.77 -7.80
C GLN A 23 -25.24 4.81 -8.62
N ALA A 24 -24.65 5.98 -8.88
CA ALA A 24 -25.28 7.01 -9.71
C ALA A 24 -25.53 6.52 -11.15
N LYS A 25 -24.58 5.77 -11.74
CA LYS A 25 -24.76 5.16 -13.06
C LYS A 25 -25.90 4.14 -13.05
N LYS A 26 -25.99 3.29 -12.02
CA LYS A 26 -27.09 2.32 -11.86
C LYS A 26 -28.45 3.00 -11.74
N ALA A 27 -28.50 4.16 -11.07
CA ALA A 27 -29.70 4.99 -10.97
C ALA A 27 -30.04 5.77 -12.26
N GLY A 28 -29.29 5.59 -13.35
CA GLY A 28 -29.57 6.20 -14.66
C GLY A 28 -28.82 7.50 -14.95
N PHE A 29 -27.95 7.98 -14.05
CA PHE A 29 -27.16 9.18 -14.30
C PHE A 29 -25.98 8.89 -15.25
N LYS A 30 -26.14 9.24 -16.53
CA LYS A 30 -25.18 8.92 -17.61
C LYS A 30 -23.79 9.53 -17.40
N GLU A 31 -23.71 10.72 -16.80
CA GLU A 31 -22.45 11.43 -16.57
C GLU A 31 -21.75 11.03 -15.25
N ALA A 32 -22.16 9.94 -14.60
CA ALA A 32 -21.62 9.54 -13.30
C ALA A 32 -20.09 9.36 -13.27
N PHE A 33 -19.48 8.99 -14.39
CA PHE A 33 -18.03 8.76 -14.51
C PHE A 33 -17.28 9.92 -15.21
N SER A 34 -17.87 11.13 -15.26
CA SER A 34 -17.23 12.32 -15.84
C SER A 34 -16.01 12.82 -15.05
N TYR A 35 -15.86 12.38 -13.80
CA TYR A 35 -14.73 12.68 -12.92
C TYR A 35 -14.01 11.39 -12.49
N PRO A 36 -12.69 11.44 -12.30
CA PRO A 36 -11.87 10.26 -12.02
C PRO A 36 -11.97 9.80 -10.57
N GLY A 37 -11.57 8.56 -10.29
CA GLY A 37 -11.22 8.13 -8.94
C GLY A 37 -9.87 8.71 -8.51
N PHE A 38 -9.69 8.88 -7.19
CA PHE A 38 -8.49 9.45 -6.61
C PHE A 38 -7.22 8.67 -6.96
N VAL A 39 -7.31 7.34 -7.16
CA VAL A 39 -6.14 6.54 -7.50
C VAL A 39 -5.59 6.90 -8.87
N THR A 40 -6.48 6.93 -9.87
CA THR A 40 -6.14 7.35 -11.23
C THR A 40 -5.63 8.78 -11.26
N ALA A 41 -6.23 9.68 -10.47
CA ALA A 41 -5.88 11.09 -10.49
C ALA A 41 -4.56 11.41 -9.76
N TYR A 42 -4.24 10.72 -8.67
CA TYR A 42 -3.17 11.17 -7.75
C TYR A 42 -2.27 10.06 -7.23
N ILE A 43 -2.78 8.85 -6.98
CA ILE A 43 -2.06 7.85 -6.16
C ILE A 43 -1.30 6.82 -7.00
N ARG A 44 -1.74 6.54 -8.23
CA ARG A 44 -1.14 5.49 -9.07
C ARG A 44 0.38 5.60 -9.27
N PRO A 45 0.98 6.79 -9.45
CA PRO A 45 2.44 6.90 -9.54
C PRO A 45 3.17 6.34 -8.31
N MET A 46 2.62 6.51 -7.11
CA MET A 46 3.19 5.93 -5.89
C MET A 46 3.02 4.40 -5.86
N LEU A 47 1.82 3.92 -6.23
CA LEU A 47 1.58 2.47 -6.30
C LEU A 47 2.51 1.80 -7.33
N ALA A 48 2.76 2.43 -8.47
CA ALA A 48 3.64 1.87 -9.51
C ALA A 48 5.06 1.55 -9.00
N VAL A 49 5.54 2.25 -7.96
CA VAL A 49 6.83 2.01 -7.31
C VAL A 49 6.73 1.23 -5.99
N GLY A 50 5.62 0.53 -5.78
CA GLY A 50 5.37 -0.30 -4.59
C GLY A 50 5.07 0.49 -3.32
N ARG A 51 4.83 1.81 -3.42
CA ARG A 51 4.57 2.68 -2.28
C ARG A 51 3.07 2.72 -1.96
N GLY A 52 2.74 2.45 -0.71
CA GLY A 52 1.37 2.34 -0.24
C GLY A 52 1.27 2.44 1.29
N PRO A 53 0.10 2.21 1.89
CA PRO A 53 -0.22 2.54 3.27
C PRO A 53 0.35 1.55 4.29
N PHE A 54 1.68 1.37 4.25
CA PHE A 54 2.46 0.63 5.22
C PHE A 54 2.26 1.21 6.62
N ARG A 55 2.08 0.33 7.61
CA ARG A 55 1.78 0.73 8.98
C ARG A 55 2.32 -0.29 9.98
N TRP A 56 2.54 0.17 11.20
CA TRP A 56 3.00 -0.69 12.28
C TRP A 56 2.32 -0.32 13.60
N LEU A 57 2.19 -1.31 14.47
CA LEU A 57 1.48 -1.24 15.73
C LEU A 57 2.38 -1.75 16.86
N ALA A 58 2.45 -1.00 17.95
CA ALA A 58 3.18 -1.39 19.16
C ALA A 58 2.35 -2.39 19.97
N LEU A 59 2.73 -3.67 19.93
CA LEU A 59 2.02 -4.74 20.65
C LEU A 59 2.21 -4.65 22.16
N SER A 60 3.20 -3.88 22.62
CA SER A 60 3.40 -3.51 24.03
C SER A 60 2.29 -2.59 24.57
N GLY A 61 1.56 -1.90 23.68
CA GLY A 61 0.66 -0.81 24.06
C GLY A 61 1.37 0.49 24.46
N ASN A 62 2.71 0.55 24.41
CA ASN A 62 3.49 1.72 24.81
C ASN A 62 3.68 2.71 23.63
N PRO A 63 3.18 3.96 23.73
CA PRO A 63 3.36 4.96 22.69
C PRO A 63 4.83 5.29 22.37
N GLU A 64 5.73 5.15 23.35
CA GLU A 64 7.15 5.44 23.15
C GLU A 64 7.80 4.51 22.12
N ASP A 65 7.26 3.30 21.92
CA ASP A 65 7.73 2.41 20.86
C ASP A 65 7.45 3.01 19.47
N ILE A 66 6.31 3.70 19.31
CA ILE A 66 5.98 4.44 18.09
C ILE A 66 6.84 5.68 17.94
N ILE A 67 7.07 6.45 19.00
CA ILE A 67 7.95 7.64 18.94
C ILE A 67 9.39 7.27 18.54
N LYS A 68 9.91 6.16 19.08
CA LYS A 68 11.24 5.65 18.70
C LYS A 68 11.29 5.16 17.25
N THR A 69 10.25 4.49 16.77
CA THR A 69 10.18 4.06 15.36
C THR A 69 9.94 5.22 14.39
N ASP A 70 9.21 6.27 14.81
CA ASP A 70 9.07 7.55 14.08
C ASP A 70 10.43 8.23 13.91
N LYS A 71 11.23 8.29 14.97
CA LYS A 71 12.62 8.78 14.88
C LYS A 71 13.44 7.90 13.93
N LYS A 72 13.33 6.57 14.05
CA LYS A 72 14.08 5.63 13.20
C LYS A 72 13.76 5.78 11.72
N VAL A 73 12.48 5.92 11.34
CA VAL A 73 12.11 6.07 9.92
C VAL A 73 12.63 7.38 9.35
N MET A 74 12.62 8.48 10.12
CA MET A 74 13.20 9.75 9.70
C MET A 74 14.74 9.68 9.58
N GLU A 75 15.42 8.89 10.40
CA GLU A 75 16.87 8.65 10.30
C GLU A 75 17.26 7.82 9.08
N LEU A 76 16.41 6.85 8.68
CA LEU A 76 16.69 5.98 7.53
C LEU A 76 16.45 6.65 6.18
N PHE A 77 15.49 7.59 6.13
CA PHE A 77 15.05 8.28 4.91
C PHE A 77 15.05 9.82 5.09
N PRO A 78 16.17 10.45 5.51
CA PRO A 78 16.22 11.88 5.80
C PRO A 78 16.01 12.77 4.57
N GLU A 79 16.22 12.22 3.37
CA GLU A 79 16.02 12.87 2.08
C GLU A 79 14.54 13.01 1.71
N ASP A 80 13.66 12.12 2.21
CA ASP A 80 12.23 12.18 1.94
C ASP A 80 11.55 13.22 2.84
N LYS A 81 11.57 14.47 2.39
CA LYS A 81 11.00 15.61 3.13
C LYS A 81 9.50 15.48 3.35
N THR A 82 8.79 14.80 2.44
CA THR A 82 7.34 14.55 2.57
C THR A 82 7.09 13.59 3.72
N LEU A 83 7.84 12.49 3.78
CA LEU A 83 7.79 11.52 4.88
C LEU A 83 8.15 12.17 6.21
N VAL A 84 9.26 12.91 6.28
CA VAL A 84 9.70 13.57 7.52
C VAL A 84 8.65 14.56 8.01
N ASN A 85 8.08 15.36 7.11
CA ASN A 85 7.02 16.29 7.47
C ASN A 85 5.74 15.56 7.92
N TRP A 86 5.37 14.47 7.25
CA TRP A 86 4.24 13.62 7.63
C TRP A 86 4.39 13.10 9.05
N ILE A 87 5.54 12.50 9.40
CA ILE A 87 5.77 11.95 10.75
C ILE A 87 5.65 13.03 11.81
N LYS A 88 6.27 14.21 11.61
CA LYS A 88 6.18 15.34 12.55
C LYS A 88 4.75 15.84 12.76
N LEU A 89 3.96 15.95 11.68
CA LEU A 89 2.56 16.35 11.77
C LEU A 89 1.72 15.28 12.45
N ALA A 90 1.98 14.00 12.14
CA ALA A 90 1.27 12.88 12.71
C ALA A 90 1.51 12.76 14.23
N GLU A 91 2.75 12.94 14.68
CA GLU A 91 3.11 12.99 16.10
C GLU A 91 2.43 14.17 16.82
N LYS A 92 2.40 15.34 16.19
CA LYS A 92 1.83 16.55 16.78
C LYS A 92 0.30 16.53 16.88
N HIS A 93 -0.38 15.92 15.90
CA HIS A 93 -1.80 16.13 15.71
C HIS A 93 -2.67 14.89 15.86
N LEU A 94 -2.13 13.67 15.72
CA LEU A 94 -2.95 12.46 15.74
C LEU A 94 -2.97 11.83 17.14
N PRO A 95 -4.16 11.63 17.74
CA PRO A 95 -4.29 10.85 18.95
C PRO A 95 -4.07 9.36 18.67
N TRP A 96 -3.84 8.59 19.75
CA TRP A 96 -3.81 7.13 19.69
C TRP A 96 -5.21 6.55 19.84
N GLU A 97 -5.55 5.54 19.03
CA GLU A 97 -6.80 4.79 19.10
C GLU A 97 -6.49 3.30 19.28
N GLY A 98 -6.66 2.78 20.50
CA GLY A 98 -6.26 1.41 20.83
C GLY A 98 -4.75 1.26 20.99
N LEU A 99 -4.16 0.23 20.37
CA LEU A 99 -2.70 0.08 20.35
C LEU A 99 -2.06 1.26 19.60
N PRO A 100 -1.00 1.89 20.15
CA PRO A 100 -0.27 2.93 19.45
C PRO A 100 0.22 2.41 18.10
N ALA A 101 -0.05 3.16 17.03
CA ALA A 101 0.23 2.75 15.69
C ALA A 101 0.57 3.94 14.79
N ARG A 102 1.39 3.71 13.78
CA ARG A 102 1.74 4.72 12.78
C ARG A 102 1.52 4.17 11.39
N VAL A 103 0.97 5.01 10.52
CA VAL A 103 0.97 4.82 9.06
C VAL A 103 2.09 5.68 8.50
N CYS A 104 2.89 5.13 7.59
CA CYS A 104 3.85 5.89 6.80
C CYS A 104 4.00 5.19 5.46
N TRP A 105 3.77 5.91 4.37
CA TRP A 105 3.84 5.29 3.06
C TRP A 105 5.27 5.01 2.68
N LEU A 106 5.61 3.73 2.48
CA LEU A 106 6.93 3.25 2.08
C LEU A 106 6.83 2.35 0.85
N GLY A 107 7.80 2.48 -0.06
CA GLY A 107 7.93 1.77 -1.33
C GLY A 107 8.71 0.46 -1.28
N TYR A 108 8.93 -0.11 -2.47
CA TYR A 108 9.80 -1.28 -2.62
C TYR A 108 11.22 -0.99 -2.10
N GLY A 109 11.78 -1.91 -1.32
CA GLY A 109 13.08 -1.76 -0.65
C GLY A 109 13.04 -0.92 0.64
N GLU A 110 12.26 0.17 0.67
CA GLU A 110 12.09 0.99 1.89
C GLU A 110 11.42 0.19 3.02
N ARG A 111 10.37 -0.58 2.67
CA ARG A 111 9.63 -1.42 3.64
C ARG A 111 10.52 -2.45 4.32
N GLU A 112 11.32 -3.19 3.55
CA GLU A 112 12.26 -4.18 4.08
C GLU A 112 13.29 -3.52 5.00
N ARG A 113 13.94 -2.46 4.52
CA ARG A 113 14.97 -1.75 5.28
C ARG A 113 14.45 -1.25 6.62
N PHE A 114 13.24 -0.69 6.64
CA PHE A 114 12.63 -0.21 7.87
C PHE A 114 12.19 -1.35 8.79
N ALA A 115 11.54 -2.38 8.26
CA ALA A 115 11.13 -3.54 9.05
C ALA A 115 12.32 -4.26 9.71
N LEU A 116 13.45 -4.41 9.01
CA LEU A 116 14.68 -4.95 9.60
C LEU A 116 15.24 -4.06 10.71
N ALA A 117 15.15 -2.73 10.55
CA ALA A 117 15.57 -1.80 11.60
C ALA A 117 14.68 -1.91 12.84
N ILE A 118 13.37 -2.02 12.67
CA ILE A 118 12.42 -2.27 13.77
C ILE A 118 12.77 -3.57 14.48
N ASN A 119 12.95 -4.67 13.74
CA ASN A 119 13.25 -5.97 14.34
C ASN A 119 14.59 -5.94 15.09
N LYS A 120 15.59 -5.21 14.59
CA LYS A 120 16.83 -4.98 15.32
C LYS A 120 16.61 -4.19 16.63
N MET A 121 15.84 -3.12 16.60
CA MET A 121 15.53 -2.32 17.81
C MET A 121 14.86 -3.16 18.90
N ILE A 122 13.98 -4.10 18.51
CA ILE A 122 13.35 -5.05 19.44
C ILE A 122 14.40 -6.00 20.04
N ARG A 123 15.26 -6.57 19.19
CA ARG A 123 16.35 -7.46 19.61
C ARG A 123 17.32 -6.78 20.59
N ASP A 124 17.58 -5.50 20.40
CA ASP A 124 18.46 -4.70 21.23
C ASP A 124 17.76 -4.21 22.53
N GLY A 125 16.46 -4.48 22.71
CA GLY A 125 15.68 -4.07 23.87
C GLY A 125 15.28 -2.59 23.88
N GLU A 126 15.36 -1.90 22.73
CA GLU A 126 14.99 -0.48 22.62
C GLU A 126 13.47 -0.26 22.64
N ILE A 127 12.71 -1.19 22.08
CA ILE A 127 11.24 -1.16 21.94
C ILE A 127 10.63 -2.56 22.15
N GLY A 128 9.33 -2.64 22.44
CA GLY A 128 8.59 -3.90 22.49
C GLY A 128 8.22 -4.45 21.10
N PRO A 129 7.63 -5.67 21.02
CA PRO A 129 7.23 -6.28 19.76
C PRO A 129 6.32 -5.40 18.91
N ILE A 130 6.53 -5.41 17.59
CA ILE A 130 5.79 -4.60 16.63
C ILE A 130 5.12 -5.50 15.59
N ALA A 131 3.82 -5.33 15.38
CA ALA A 131 3.16 -5.90 14.20
C ALA A 131 3.23 -4.90 13.04
N ILE A 132 3.72 -5.34 11.89
CA ILE A 132 3.77 -4.56 10.65
C ILE A 132 2.72 -5.10 9.69
N THR A 133 1.93 -4.20 9.11
CA THR A 133 0.87 -4.52 8.15
C THR A 133 0.63 -3.35 7.20
N ARG A 134 -0.46 -3.41 6.45
CA ARG A 134 -0.94 -2.37 5.53
C ARG A 134 -2.44 -2.53 5.34
N ASP A 135 -3.06 -1.54 4.68
CA ASP A 135 -4.38 -1.77 4.10
C ASP A 135 -4.31 -2.84 3.00
N HIS A 136 -5.45 -3.43 2.67
CA HIS A 136 -5.62 -4.22 1.46
C HIS A 136 -5.58 -3.33 0.20
N LEU A 137 -5.82 -2.02 0.33
CA LEU A 137 -5.43 -1.02 -0.67
C LEU A 137 -3.91 -0.90 -0.68
N ASP A 138 -3.26 -1.55 -1.63
CA ASP A 138 -1.83 -1.40 -1.89
C ASP A 138 -1.51 -1.80 -3.33
N SER A 139 -0.27 -1.53 -3.78
CA SER A 139 0.16 -1.66 -5.17
C SER A 139 -0.16 -3.00 -5.83
N GLY A 140 0.05 -4.11 -5.13
CA GLY A 140 -0.09 -5.46 -5.68
C GLY A 140 -1.26 -6.25 -5.13
N SER A 141 -2.03 -5.70 -4.20
CA SER A 141 -2.90 -6.48 -3.33
C SER A 141 -4.39 -6.29 -3.59
N VAL A 142 -4.79 -5.61 -4.66
CA VAL A 142 -6.20 -5.35 -4.95
C VAL A 142 -6.48 -5.28 -6.45
N ALA A 143 -7.61 -5.88 -6.84
CA ALA A 143 -8.30 -5.64 -8.10
C ALA A 143 -9.66 -5.00 -7.78
N SER A 144 -9.88 -3.78 -8.27
CA SER A 144 -11.05 -2.95 -7.97
C SER A 144 -11.26 -1.91 -9.08
N PRO A 145 -12.02 -2.26 -10.15
CA PRO A 145 -12.14 -1.46 -11.37
C PRO A 145 -12.76 -0.08 -11.19
N TYR A 146 -13.41 0.17 -10.06
CA TYR A 146 -14.03 1.45 -9.73
C TYR A 146 -13.22 2.28 -8.72
N ARG A 147 -12.02 1.80 -8.35
CA ARG A 147 -11.14 2.45 -7.36
C ARG A 147 -9.66 2.25 -7.73
N GLU A 148 -8.97 1.25 -7.17
CA GLU A 148 -7.51 1.13 -7.31
C GLU A 148 -7.04 0.82 -8.73
N THR A 149 -7.76 -0.07 -9.41
CA THR A 149 -7.43 -0.54 -10.75
C THR A 149 -8.30 0.13 -11.81
N GLU A 150 -8.96 1.25 -11.49
CA GLU A 150 -9.72 2.03 -12.46
C GLU A 150 -8.81 2.57 -13.57
N ARG A 151 -9.11 2.26 -14.85
CA ARG A 151 -8.37 2.75 -16.02
C ARG A 151 -6.88 2.38 -15.94
N MET A 152 -6.59 1.09 -15.77
CA MET A 152 -5.23 0.58 -16.00
C MET A 152 -4.83 0.90 -17.44
N LYS A 153 -3.55 1.19 -17.67
CA LYS A 153 -3.06 1.68 -18.98
C LYS A 153 -3.29 0.68 -20.12
N ASP A 154 -3.28 -0.60 -19.80
CA ASP A 154 -3.51 -1.73 -20.71
C ASP A 154 -4.96 -2.26 -20.67
N GLY A 155 -5.83 -1.66 -19.86
CA GLY A 155 -7.22 -2.10 -19.67
C GLY A 155 -7.39 -3.33 -18.77
N SER A 156 -6.35 -3.73 -18.02
CA SER A 156 -6.38 -4.88 -17.09
C SER A 156 -7.16 -4.64 -15.78
N ASP A 157 -8.08 -3.68 -15.76
CA ASP A 157 -8.80 -3.19 -14.59
C ASP A 157 -9.41 -4.30 -13.73
N VAL A 158 -9.97 -5.33 -14.39
CA VAL A 158 -10.75 -6.42 -13.77
C VAL A 158 -9.92 -7.67 -13.41
N VAL A 159 -8.63 -7.71 -13.76
CA VAL A 159 -7.78 -8.89 -13.56
C VAL A 159 -7.51 -9.10 -12.07
N ALA A 160 -8.13 -10.13 -11.50
CA ALA A 160 -8.08 -10.45 -10.07
C ALA A 160 -7.01 -11.48 -9.69
N ASP A 161 -6.18 -11.94 -10.64
CA ASP A 161 -5.09 -12.89 -10.34
C ASP A 161 -4.05 -12.27 -9.39
N TRP A 162 -3.75 -10.97 -9.56
CA TRP A 162 -2.74 -10.25 -8.79
C TRP A 162 -2.95 -10.27 -7.26
N PRO A 163 -4.13 -9.89 -6.71
CA PRO A 163 -4.36 -9.99 -5.27
C PRO A 163 -4.31 -11.43 -4.75
N LEU A 164 -4.72 -12.43 -5.55
CA LEU A 164 -4.63 -13.83 -5.16
C LEU A 164 -3.17 -14.28 -5.09
N LEU A 165 -2.37 -13.93 -6.09
CA LEU A 165 -0.92 -14.17 -6.11
C LEU A 165 -0.21 -13.42 -4.97
N ASN A 166 -0.64 -12.20 -4.63
CA ASN A 166 -0.08 -11.46 -3.49
C ASN A 166 -0.27 -12.24 -2.18
N ALA A 167 -1.48 -12.77 -1.93
CA ALA A 167 -1.73 -13.60 -0.76
C ALA A 167 -0.88 -14.89 -0.77
N LEU A 168 -0.86 -15.61 -1.90
CA LEU A 168 -0.08 -16.85 -2.03
C LEU A 168 1.42 -16.61 -1.83
N LEU A 169 1.97 -15.53 -2.40
CA LEU A 169 3.38 -15.16 -2.23
C LEU A 169 3.68 -14.77 -0.78
N ASN A 170 2.82 -13.97 -0.13
CA ASN A 170 3.03 -13.59 1.26
C ASN A 170 2.96 -14.79 2.21
N CYS A 171 2.08 -15.76 1.91
CA CYS A 171 2.02 -17.03 2.63
C CYS A 171 3.34 -17.81 2.45
N ALA A 172 3.81 -17.97 1.21
CA ALA A 172 5.07 -18.66 0.91
C ALA A 172 6.31 -17.93 1.46
N ALA A 173 6.28 -16.60 1.53
CA ALA A 173 7.35 -15.76 2.05
C ALA A 173 7.45 -15.77 3.58
N GLY A 174 6.40 -16.22 4.28
CA GLY A 174 6.38 -16.41 5.73
C GLY A 174 5.74 -15.26 6.51
N ALA A 175 4.72 -14.60 5.97
CA ALA A 175 3.89 -13.68 6.76
C ALA A 175 3.13 -14.44 7.87
N ASP A 176 2.98 -13.83 9.04
CA ASP A 176 2.32 -14.44 10.21
C ASP A 176 0.80 -14.54 10.03
N ASN A 177 0.21 -13.62 9.27
CA ASN A 177 -1.18 -13.70 8.85
C ASN A 177 -1.31 -13.26 7.40
N VAL A 178 -2.16 -13.97 6.64
CA VAL A 178 -2.53 -13.64 5.27
C VAL A 178 -4.04 -13.77 5.14
N SER A 179 -4.66 -12.81 4.46
CA SER A 179 -6.11 -12.76 4.26
C SER A 179 -6.45 -12.46 2.81
N ILE A 180 -7.56 -13.04 2.34
CA ILE A 180 -8.18 -12.74 1.04
C ILE A 180 -9.62 -12.34 1.33
N HIS A 181 -10.01 -11.15 0.88
CA HIS A 181 -11.34 -10.60 1.09
C HIS A 181 -11.98 -10.20 -0.25
N ASN A 182 -13.32 -10.13 -0.26
CA ASN A 182 -14.12 -9.63 -1.36
C ASN A 182 -14.95 -8.42 -0.92
N GLY A 183 -15.04 -7.42 -1.80
CA GLY A 183 -15.99 -6.32 -1.69
C GLY A 183 -15.65 -5.21 -0.70
N GLY A 184 -14.46 -5.22 -0.11
CA GLY A 184 -14.00 -4.14 0.76
C GLY A 184 -13.98 -2.80 0.03
N GLY A 185 -14.53 -1.77 0.69
CA GLY A 185 -14.59 -0.40 0.20
C GLY A 185 -15.66 -0.11 -0.86
N VAL A 186 -15.74 -0.92 -1.91
CA VAL A 186 -16.63 -0.67 -3.06
C VAL A 186 -17.90 -1.52 -3.10
N GLY A 187 -18.01 -2.54 -2.24
CA GLY A 187 -19.17 -3.43 -2.12
C GLY A 187 -18.97 -4.82 -2.75
N ILE A 188 -19.82 -5.77 -2.36
CA ILE A 188 -19.76 -7.19 -2.76
C ILE A 188 -19.66 -7.35 -4.29
N GLY A 189 -18.73 -8.19 -4.73
CA GLY A 189 -18.52 -8.50 -6.15
C GLY A 189 -17.76 -7.43 -6.94
N LEU A 190 -17.32 -6.34 -6.30
CA LEU A 190 -16.67 -5.22 -6.99
C LEU A 190 -15.18 -5.08 -6.68
N SER A 191 -14.65 -5.84 -5.73
CA SER A 191 -13.23 -5.90 -5.46
C SER A 191 -12.80 -7.27 -4.92
N THR A 192 -11.57 -7.66 -5.24
CA THR A 192 -10.87 -8.79 -4.63
C THR A 192 -9.52 -8.29 -4.13
N HIS A 193 -9.18 -8.55 -2.87
CA HIS A 193 -7.98 -7.96 -2.29
C HIS A 193 -7.38 -8.78 -1.14
N ALA A 194 -6.08 -8.63 -0.93
CA ALA A 194 -5.28 -9.38 0.03
C ALA A 194 -4.60 -8.51 1.08
N GLY A 195 -4.50 -9.05 2.29
CA GLY A 195 -3.82 -8.43 3.42
C GLY A 195 -2.73 -9.35 3.94
N MET A 196 -1.76 -8.77 4.65
CA MET A 196 -0.72 -9.52 5.32
C MET A 196 -0.26 -8.82 6.60
N VAL A 197 0.25 -9.59 7.55
CA VAL A 197 0.87 -9.10 8.78
C VAL A 197 2.19 -9.84 9.00
N VAL A 198 3.23 -9.12 9.43
CA VAL A 198 4.48 -9.69 9.95
C VAL A 198 4.69 -9.17 11.37
N VAL A 199 4.91 -10.07 12.33
CA VAL A 199 5.26 -9.73 13.71
C VAL A 199 6.77 -9.68 13.85
N CYS A 200 7.29 -8.50 14.17
CA CYS A 200 8.68 -8.32 14.56
C CYS A 200 8.83 -8.67 16.04
N ASP A 201 9.64 -9.68 16.33
CA ASP A 201 9.87 -10.24 17.67
C ASP A 201 11.35 -10.18 18.11
N GLY A 202 12.22 -9.60 17.28
CA GLY A 202 13.66 -9.47 17.51
C GLY A 202 14.49 -10.67 17.05
N THR A 203 13.88 -11.80 16.67
CA THR A 203 14.62 -13.00 16.30
C THR A 203 15.30 -12.86 14.93
N LYS A 204 16.38 -13.61 14.70
CA LYS A 204 17.08 -13.63 13.39
C LYS A 204 16.25 -14.37 12.35
N GLU A 205 15.45 -15.33 12.79
CA GLU A 205 14.46 -16.05 11.99
C GLU A 205 13.43 -15.08 11.39
N THR A 206 12.99 -14.10 12.18
CA THR A 206 12.12 -13.02 11.72
C THR A 206 12.81 -12.10 10.70
N ASP A 207 14.11 -11.82 10.84
CA ASP A 207 14.84 -11.05 9.81
C ASP A 207 14.75 -11.73 8.43
N GLU A 208 14.84 -13.07 8.36
CA GLU A 208 14.70 -13.81 7.10
C GLU A 208 13.27 -13.81 6.54
N ARG A 209 12.24 -13.77 7.40
CA ARG A 209 10.84 -13.60 6.97
C ARG A 209 10.60 -12.18 6.44
N ILE A 210 11.10 -11.17 7.15
CA ILE A 210 11.03 -9.75 6.76
C ILE A 210 11.63 -9.53 5.37
N LYS A 211 12.86 -10.03 5.12
CA LYS A 211 13.54 -9.92 3.82
C LYS A 211 12.68 -10.47 2.69
N ARG A 212 12.04 -11.62 2.89
CA ARG A 212 11.20 -12.27 1.89
C ARG A 212 9.88 -11.53 1.70
N VAL A 213 9.11 -11.35 2.78
CA VAL A 213 7.76 -10.78 2.73
C VAL A 213 7.78 -9.35 2.22
N PHE A 214 8.67 -8.48 2.72
CA PHE A 214 8.74 -7.09 2.27
C PHE A 214 9.50 -6.89 0.96
N THR A 215 10.08 -7.95 0.39
CA THR A 215 10.46 -8.00 -1.03
C THR A 215 9.26 -8.38 -1.89
N THR A 216 8.56 -9.46 -1.57
CA THR A 216 7.49 -9.99 -2.42
C THR A 216 6.23 -9.13 -2.40
N ASP A 217 5.86 -8.58 -1.24
CA ASP A 217 4.60 -7.85 -1.06
C ASP A 217 4.52 -6.54 -1.87
N PRO A 218 5.45 -5.57 -1.72
CA PRO A 218 5.49 -4.43 -2.63
C PRO A 218 5.97 -4.85 -4.03
N GLY A 219 6.80 -5.90 -4.14
CA GLY A 219 7.41 -6.36 -5.39
C GLY A 219 6.40 -6.83 -6.42
N ILE A 220 5.39 -7.62 -6.02
CA ILE A 220 4.32 -8.02 -6.93
C ILE A 220 3.49 -6.82 -7.40
N GLY A 221 3.37 -5.77 -6.59
CA GLY A 221 2.77 -4.51 -7.00
C GLY A 221 3.56 -3.79 -8.09
N VAL A 222 4.89 -3.73 -7.95
CA VAL A 222 5.77 -3.20 -8.98
C VAL A 222 5.67 -4.04 -10.26
N VAL A 223 5.71 -5.37 -10.16
CA VAL A 223 5.57 -6.27 -11.32
C VAL A 223 4.23 -6.07 -12.02
N ARG A 224 3.13 -6.02 -11.27
CA ARG A 224 1.78 -5.78 -11.81
C ARG A 224 1.68 -4.48 -12.62
N HIS A 225 2.26 -3.39 -12.11
CA HIS A 225 2.24 -2.12 -12.82
C HIS A 225 3.22 -2.10 -13.99
N ALA A 226 4.35 -2.78 -13.89
CA ALA A 226 5.27 -2.93 -15.01
C ALA A 226 4.63 -3.74 -16.15
N ASP A 227 3.87 -4.79 -15.82
CA ASP A 227 3.11 -5.61 -16.76
C ASP A 227 2.07 -4.77 -17.51
N ALA A 228 1.34 -3.91 -16.80
CA ALA A 228 0.41 -2.93 -17.38
C ALA A 228 1.10 -1.77 -18.13
N GLY A 229 2.43 -1.75 -18.22
CA GLY A 229 3.19 -0.81 -19.04
C GLY A 229 3.45 0.57 -18.41
N TYR A 230 3.42 0.68 -17.07
CA TYR A 230 3.82 1.90 -16.35
C TYR A 230 5.35 2.04 -16.35
N LYS A 231 5.86 3.20 -16.79
CA LYS A 231 7.29 3.41 -17.04
C LYS A 231 8.10 3.36 -15.75
N GLU A 232 7.59 4.01 -14.71
CA GLU A 232 8.20 4.09 -13.38
C GLU A 232 8.36 2.71 -12.76
N ALA A 233 7.37 1.83 -12.96
CA ALA A 233 7.42 0.44 -12.51
C ALA A 233 8.47 -0.36 -13.30
N ILE A 234 8.50 -0.23 -14.63
CA ILE A 234 9.50 -0.89 -15.50
C ILE A 234 10.92 -0.45 -15.13
N GLU A 235 11.14 0.85 -14.93
CA GLU A 235 12.43 1.41 -14.50
C GLU A 235 12.84 0.86 -13.14
N LEU A 236 11.91 0.76 -12.20
CA LEU A 236 12.18 0.18 -10.90
C LEU A 236 12.57 -1.30 -11.00
N VAL A 237 11.85 -2.11 -11.78
CA VAL A 237 12.22 -3.52 -12.04
C VAL A 237 13.65 -3.63 -12.58
N LYS A 238 14.02 -2.78 -13.55
CA LYS A 238 15.38 -2.75 -14.12
C LYS A 238 16.43 -2.35 -13.09
N LYS A 239 16.12 -1.43 -12.18
CA LYS A 239 17.04 -0.91 -11.16
C LYS A 239 17.27 -1.87 -9.99
N THR A 240 16.25 -2.63 -9.57
CA THR A 240 16.27 -3.38 -8.30
C THR A 240 16.47 -4.88 -8.46
N GLY A 241 16.61 -5.36 -9.70
CA GLY A 241 16.86 -6.77 -9.99
C GLY A 241 15.65 -7.68 -9.76
N ILE A 242 14.44 -7.12 -9.59
CA ILE A 242 13.18 -7.87 -9.57
C ILE A 242 13.14 -8.77 -10.80
N LYS A 243 12.90 -10.07 -10.57
CA LYS A 243 12.82 -11.05 -11.66
C LYS A 243 11.41 -11.01 -12.26
N MET A 244 11.29 -10.37 -13.42
CA MET A 244 10.06 -10.32 -14.22
C MET A 244 10.30 -11.00 -15.57
N PRO A 245 10.02 -12.31 -15.72
CA PRO A 245 10.44 -13.10 -16.88
C PRO A 245 9.99 -12.57 -18.24
N MET A 246 8.80 -11.97 -18.31
CA MET A 246 8.22 -11.46 -19.56
C MET A 246 8.70 -10.07 -19.95
N LEU A 247 9.37 -9.35 -19.04
CA LEU A 247 9.91 -8.03 -19.33
C LEU A 247 11.16 -8.20 -20.20
N LYS A 248 11.02 -7.89 -21.50
CA LYS A 248 12.17 -7.91 -22.43
C LYS A 248 13.26 -6.98 -21.88
N GLN A 249 14.44 -7.54 -21.62
CA GLN A 249 15.64 -6.75 -21.39
C GLN A 249 15.97 -6.07 -22.71
N GLY A 250 15.57 -4.80 -22.83
CA GLY A 250 15.96 -3.94 -23.94
C GLY A 250 17.41 -3.49 -23.80
#